data_AF-A0A7C2IDB9-F1
#
_entry.id   AF-A0A7C2IDB9-F1
#
_cell.length_a   1.000
_cell.length_b   1.000
_cell.length_c   1.000
_cell.angle_alpha   90.00
_cell.angle_beta   90.00
_cell.angle_gamma   90.00
#
_symmetry.space_group_name_H-M   'P 1'
#
loop_
_entity.id
_entity.type
_entity.pdbx_description
1 polymer ?
#
loop_
_entity_poly.entity_id
_entity_poly.type
_entity_poly.pdbx_seq_one_letter_code
_entity_poly.pdbx_strand_id
1 'polypeptide(L)'
;MLDARVNRLEAAVERLAEAQTRTQEHLQLLTARVDTLTQRVDQLARHMDQLTQRVDQLALRLDQLAEVQMRTQEALEALTRRVDRLAGVVGVMRGDLLELRYREHAAAYFQHLIRRIRLIPRDELEVLADDAEQQGRLTSEEHADLVRADLVLRGRLRDRPTAEAYLVAEVSSVVDSRDVERSARRAALLERAANLPVLAAVCGATISAEADALAQRVGVRPVIAADEADR
;
A
#
# COMPACT_ATOMS: atom_id res chain seq x y z
N MET A 1 -103.00 -19.12 -54.07
CA MET A 1 -101.68 -18.46 -54.23
C MET A 1 -101.28 -17.66 -53.00
N LEU A 2 -102.21 -16.92 -52.38
CA LEU A 2 -101.95 -16.18 -51.13
C LEU A 2 -101.54 -17.08 -49.97
N ASP A 3 -102.26 -18.17 -49.68
CA ASP A 3 -101.95 -19.06 -48.55
C ASP A 3 -100.54 -19.65 -48.63
N ALA A 4 -100.11 -20.06 -49.83
CA ALA A 4 -98.75 -20.56 -50.06
C ALA A 4 -97.64 -19.48 -49.93
N ARG A 5 -97.99 -18.19 -50.02
CA ARG A 5 -97.08 -17.06 -49.74
C ARG A 5 -97.08 -16.73 -48.25
N VAL A 6 -98.24 -16.80 -47.58
CA VAL A 6 -98.39 -16.62 -46.13
C VAL A 6 -97.61 -17.70 -45.38
N ASN A 7 -97.80 -18.98 -45.71
CA ASN A 7 -97.04 -20.09 -45.08
C ASN A 7 -95.52 -19.96 -45.28
N ARG A 8 -95.07 -19.44 -46.43
CA ARG A 8 -93.65 -19.18 -46.70
C ARG A 8 -93.10 -18.00 -45.90
N LEU A 9 -93.92 -16.98 -45.67
CA LEU A 9 -93.58 -15.82 -44.86
C LEU A 9 -93.49 -16.22 -43.37
N GLU A 10 -94.46 -16.99 -42.88
CA GLU A 10 -94.47 -17.56 -41.52
C GLU A 10 -93.20 -18.38 -41.26
N ALA A 11 -92.86 -19.31 -42.16
CA ALA A 11 -91.63 -20.10 -42.04
C ALA A 11 -90.34 -19.27 -42.18
N ALA A 12 -90.37 -18.10 -42.84
CA ALA A 12 -89.23 -17.18 -42.90
C ALA A 12 -89.10 -16.35 -41.61
N VAL A 13 -90.23 -15.92 -41.03
CA VAL A 13 -90.28 -15.21 -39.75
C VAL A 13 -89.83 -16.13 -38.60
N GLU A 14 -90.25 -17.40 -38.60
CA GLU A 14 -89.82 -18.37 -37.60
C GLU A 14 -88.32 -18.62 -37.65
N ARG A 15 -87.75 -18.81 -38.85
CA ARG A 15 -86.29 -18.92 -39.05
C ARG A 15 -85.53 -17.66 -38.64
N LEU A 16 -86.10 -16.48 -38.88
CA LEU A 16 -85.51 -15.22 -38.45
C LEU A 16 -85.52 -15.09 -36.92
N ALA A 17 -86.62 -15.50 -36.28
CA ALA A 17 -86.74 -15.51 -34.82
C ALA A 17 -85.71 -16.45 -34.19
N GLU A 18 -85.54 -17.66 -34.72
CA GLU A 18 -84.50 -18.59 -34.28
C GLU A 18 -83.07 -18.02 -34.46
N ALA A 19 -82.79 -17.41 -35.62
CA ALA A 19 -81.50 -16.77 -35.88
C ALA A 19 -81.25 -15.57 -34.94
N GLN A 20 -82.29 -14.82 -34.61
CA GLN A 20 -82.24 -13.73 -33.64
C GLN A 20 -81.94 -14.26 -32.23
N THR A 21 -82.61 -15.33 -31.79
CA THR A 21 -82.35 -15.98 -30.50
C THR A 21 -80.89 -16.45 -30.40
N ARG A 22 -80.38 -17.15 -31.41
CA ARG A 22 -78.96 -17.59 -31.44
C ARG A 22 -77.99 -16.41 -31.40
N THR A 23 -78.32 -15.32 -32.08
CA THR A 23 -77.50 -14.11 -32.06
C THR A 23 -77.50 -13.44 -30.69
N GLN A 24 -78.65 -13.39 -30.01
CA GLN A 24 -78.75 -12.88 -28.64
C GLN A 24 -77.93 -13.73 -27.66
N GLU A 25 -77.96 -15.05 -27.77
CA GLU A 25 -77.14 -15.96 -26.96
C GLU A 25 -75.64 -15.73 -27.20
N HIS A 26 -75.21 -15.60 -28.46
CA HIS A 26 -73.82 -15.28 -28.78
C HIS A 26 -73.38 -13.92 -28.23
N LEU A 27 -74.25 -12.90 -28.31
CA LEU A 27 -73.97 -11.57 -27.75
C LEU A 27 -73.84 -11.63 -26.22
N GLN A 28 -74.71 -12.38 -25.53
CA GLN A 28 -74.60 -12.58 -24.07
C GLN A 28 -73.29 -13.26 -23.68
N LEU A 29 -72.88 -14.29 -24.42
CA LEU A 29 -71.59 -14.96 -24.21
C LEU A 29 -70.42 -14.01 -24.46
N LEU A 30 -70.50 -13.18 -25.50
CA LEU A 30 -69.46 -12.20 -25.80
C LEU A 30 -69.36 -11.14 -24.70
N THR A 31 -70.48 -10.62 -24.19
CA THR A 31 -70.53 -9.69 -23.06
C THR A 31 -69.86 -10.31 -21.83
N ALA A 32 -70.19 -11.55 -21.48
CA ALA A 32 -69.56 -12.24 -20.35
C ALA A 32 -68.04 -12.42 -20.52
N ARG A 33 -67.58 -12.68 -21.76
CA ARG A 33 -66.14 -12.75 -22.08
C ARG A 33 -65.45 -11.39 -21.96
N VAL A 34 -66.10 -10.32 -22.42
CA VAL A 34 -65.61 -8.95 -22.29
C VAL A 34 -65.51 -8.56 -20.82
N ASP A 35 -66.51 -8.87 -20.00
CA ASP A 35 -66.49 -8.60 -18.55
C ASP A 35 -65.32 -9.33 -17.86
N THR A 36 -65.12 -10.60 -18.21
CA THR A 36 -63.98 -11.39 -17.71
C THR A 36 -62.63 -10.79 -18.14
N LEU A 37 -62.53 -10.32 -19.39
CA LEU A 37 -61.31 -9.69 -19.89
C LEU A 37 -61.02 -8.37 -19.17
N THR A 38 -62.05 -7.53 -18.96
CA THR A 38 -61.94 -6.28 -18.20
C THR A 38 -61.41 -6.54 -16.79
N GLN A 39 -61.95 -7.53 -16.09
CA GLN A 39 -61.45 -7.90 -14.76
C GLN A 39 -59.98 -8.34 -14.76
N ARG A 40 -59.54 -9.07 -15.79
CA ARG A 40 -58.13 -9.48 -15.93
C ARG A 40 -57.22 -8.30 -16.22
N VAL A 41 -57.66 -7.35 -17.06
CA VAL A 41 -56.93 -6.12 -17.36
C VAL A 41 -56.78 -5.27 -16.10
N ASP A 42 -57.85 -5.12 -15.30
CA ASP A 42 -57.79 -4.40 -14.03
C ASP A 42 -56.83 -5.05 -13.03
N GLN A 43 -56.82 -6.39 -12.96
CA GLN A 43 -55.88 -7.11 -12.11
C GLN A 43 -54.43 -6.92 -12.57
N LEU A 44 -54.19 -6.96 -13.89
CA LEU A 44 -52.86 -6.73 -14.46
C LEU A 44 -52.39 -5.30 -14.18
N ALA A 45 -53.25 -4.30 -14.32
CA ALA A 45 -52.93 -2.91 -14.01
C ALA A 45 -52.48 -2.75 -12.55
N ARG A 46 -53.22 -3.35 -11.61
CA ARG A 46 -52.83 -3.34 -10.18
C ARG A 46 -51.50 -4.03 -9.92
N HIS A 47 -51.22 -5.15 -10.60
CA HIS A 47 -49.93 -5.83 -10.49
C HIS A 47 -48.79 -4.97 -11.05
N MET A 48 -49.02 -4.27 -12.17
CA MET A 48 -48.04 -3.33 -12.74
C MET A 48 -47.76 -2.18 -11.78
N ASP A 49 -48.79 -1.58 -11.17
CA ASP A 49 -48.60 -0.51 -10.17
C ASP A 49 -47.75 -0.98 -8.98
N GLN A 50 -48.01 -2.20 -8.48
CA GLN A 50 -47.21 -2.78 -7.40
C GLN A 50 -45.76 -3.06 -7.80
N LEU A 51 -45.52 -3.48 -9.05
CA LEU A 51 -44.16 -3.68 -9.57
C LEU A 51 -43.42 -2.36 -9.71
N THR A 52 -44.07 -1.31 -10.23
CA THR A 52 -43.49 0.04 -10.33
C THR A 52 -43.06 0.53 -8.96
N GLN A 53 -43.93 0.42 -7.95
CA GLN A 53 -43.61 0.82 -6.58
C GLN A 53 -42.41 0.04 -6.01
N ARG A 54 -42.31 -1.27 -6.29
CA ARG A 54 -41.15 -2.07 -5.85
C ARG A 54 -39.87 -1.66 -6.57
N VAL A 55 -39.94 -1.36 -7.87
CA VAL A 55 -38.79 -0.88 -8.64
C VAL A 55 -38.32 0.47 -8.10
N ASP A 56 -39.22 1.39 -7.79
CA ASP A 56 -38.88 2.69 -7.20
C ASP A 56 -38.21 2.53 -5.83
N GLN A 57 -38.71 1.62 -4.98
CA GLN A 57 -38.09 1.31 -3.70
C GLN A 57 -36.69 0.69 -3.85
N LEU A 58 -36.49 -0.16 -4.85
CA LEU A 58 -35.18 -0.76 -5.13
C LEU A 58 -34.19 0.29 -5.65
N ALA A 59 -34.62 1.20 -6.52
CA ALA A 59 -33.79 2.30 -7.00
C ALA A 59 -33.28 3.16 -5.83
N LEU A 60 -34.17 3.56 -4.91
CA LEU A 60 -33.78 4.32 -3.72
C LEU A 60 -32.77 3.57 -2.83
N ARG A 61 -32.93 2.25 -2.67
CA ARG A 61 -31.97 1.44 -1.89
C ARG A 61 -30.63 1.32 -2.59
N LEU A 62 -30.61 1.22 -3.92
CA LEU A 62 -29.38 1.19 -4.71
C LEU A 62 -28.62 2.50 -4.58
N ASP A 63 -29.31 3.64 -4.63
CA ASP A 63 -28.70 4.96 -4.44
C ASP A 63 -28.07 5.10 -3.05
N GLN A 64 -28.77 4.63 -2.00
CA GLN A 64 -28.24 4.61 -0.63
C GLN A 64 -27.00 3.72 -0.49
N LEU A 65 -27.01 2.53 -1.12
CA LEU A 65 -25.87 1.63 -1.11
C LEU A 65 -24.68 2.24 -1.86
N ALA A 66 -24.91 2.91 -2.99
CA ALA A 66 -23.87 3.60 -3.74
C ALA A 66 -23.22 4.71 -2.90
N GLU A 67 -24.01 5.49 -2.17
CA GLU A 67 -23.50 6.54 -1.29
C GLU A 67 -22.66 5.97 -0.14
N VAL A 68 -23.14 4.91 0.52
CA VAL A 68 -22.37 4.22 1.58
C VAL A 68 -21.08 3.65 1.00
N GLN A 69 -21.12 3.05 -0.19
CA GLN A 69 -19.94 2.51 -0.87
C GLN A 69 -18.90 3.61 -1.13
N MET A 70 -19.31 4.78 -1.64
CA MET A 70 -18.41 5.91 -1.84
C MET A 70 -17.74 6.36 -0.53
N ARG A 71 -18.52 6.52 0.54
CA ARG A 71 -17.97 6.88 1.86
C ARG A 71 -16.99 5.83 2.40
N THR A 72 -17.27 4.55 2.19
CA THR A 72 -16.34 3.47 2.60
C THR A 72 -15.05 3.51 1.79
N GLN A 73 -15.12 3.80 0.49
CA GLN A 73 -13.94 3.92 -0.36
C GLN A 73 -13.04 5.07 0.09
N GLU A 74 -13.63 6.24 0.37
CA GLU A 74 -12.90 7.40 0.90
C GLU A 74 -12.23 7.10 2.26
N ALA A 75 -12.94 6.39 3.14
CA ALA A 75 -12.41 5.98 4.44
C ALA A 75 -11.22 5.00 4.30
N LEU A 76 -11.29 4.05 3.35
CA LEU A 76 -10.21 3.12 3.05
C LEU A 76 -8.99 3.86 2.51
N GLU A 77 -9.16 4.80 1.59
CA GLU A 77 -8.05 5.61 1.05
C GLU A 77 -7.39 6.49 2.13
N ALA A 78 -8.18 7.03 3.05
CA ALA A 78 -7.66 7.76 4.20
C ALA A 78 -6.88 6.84 5.17
N LEU A 79 -7.35 5.61 5.36
CA LEU A 79 -6.69 4.61 6.19
C LEU A 79 -5.37 4.15 5.57
N THR A 80 -5.33 3.83 4.26
CA THR A 80 -4.10 3.46 3.55
C THR A 80 -3.04 4.55 3.70
N ARG A 81 -3.40 5.82 3.46
CA ARG A 81 -2.47 6.96 3.67
C ARG A 81 -1.98 7.08 5.12
N ARG A 82 -2.79 6.72 6.11
CA ARG A 82 -2.36 6.70 7.52
C ARG A 82 -1.39 5.56 7.79
N VAL A 83 -1.66 4.37 7.26
CA VAL A 83 -0.78 3.20 7.38
C VAL A 83 0.57 3.47 6.73
N ASP A 84 0.61 4.05 5.53
CA ASP A 84 1.87 4.39 4.84
C ASP A 84 2.72 5.38 5.65
N ARG A 85 2.07 6.39 6.25
CA ARG A 85 2.76 7.34 7.14
C ARG A 85 3.31 6.66 8.38
N LEU A 86 2.54 5.77 9.01
CA LEU A 86 3.01 5.01 10.18
C LEU A 86 4.16 4.08 9.82
N ALA A 87 4.09 3.37 8.69
CA ALA A 87 5.17 2.53 8.19
C ALA A 87 6.46 3.35 7.97
N GLY A 88 6.35 4.54 7.40
CA GLY A 88 7.48 5.47 7.25
C GLY A 88 8.09 5.90 8.58
N VAL A 89 7.26 6.29 9.56
CA VAL A 89 7.73 6.69 10.90
C VAL A 89 8.42 5.52 11.62
N VAL A 90 7.84 4.32 11.57
CA VAL A 90 8.43 3.11 12.16
C VAL A 90 9.74 2.76 11.46
N GLY A 91 9.84 2.95 10.14
CA GLY A 91 11.07 2.76 9.38
C GLY A 91 12.21 3.67 9.87
N VAL A 92 11.93 4.96 10.06
CA VAL A 92 12.91 5.92 10.61
C VAL A 92 13.30 5.55 12.04
N MET A 93 12.33 5.28 12.92
CA MET A 93 12.60 4.88 14.30
C MET A 93 13.45 3.61 14.40
N ARG A 94 13.22 2.63 13.53
CA ARG A 94 14.04 1.41 13.46
C ARG A 94 15.48 1.72 13.07
N GLY A 95 15.68 2.65 12.11
CA GLY A 95 17.01 3.16 11.75
C GLY A 95 17.73 3.77 12.95
N ASP A 96 17.10 4.73 13.63
CA ASP A 96 17.67 5.40 14.81
C ASP A 96 18.01 4.42 15.94
N LEU A 97 17.12 3.44 16.20
CA LEU A 97 17.35 2.40 17.20
C LEU A 97 18.51 1.48 16.84
N LEU A 98 18.69 1.17 15.55
CA LEU A 98 19.80 0.35 15.08
C LEU A 98 21.13 1.09 15.24
N GLU A 99 21.19 2.36 14.85
CA GLU A 99 22.35 3.23 15.10
C GLU A 99 22.71 3.28 16.58
N LEU A 100 21.72 3.54 17.45
CA LEU A 100 21.92 3.57 18.89
C LEU A 100 22.45 2.23 19.42
N ARG A 101 21.91 1.10 18.94
CA ARG A 101 22.36 -0.24 19.33
C ARG A 101 23.81 -0.49 18.98
N TYR A 102 24.25 -0.14 17.76
CA TYR A 102 25.66 -0.26 17.36
C TYR A 102 26.58 0.67 18.16
N ARG A 103 26.12 1.86 18.55
CA ARG A 103 26.87 2.78 19.42
C ARG A 103 27.02 2.24 20.84
N GLU A 104 25.92 1.80 21.44
CA GLU A 104 25.89 1.31 22.83
C GLU A 104 26.68 0.00 22.98
N HIS A 105 26.54 -0.91 22.01
CA HIS A 105 27.18 -2.22 22.02
C HIS A 105 28.40 -2.29 21.09
N ALA A 106 29.05 -1.16 20.81
CA ALA A 106 30.19 -1.08 19.89
C ALA A 106 31.31 -2.07 20.24
N ALA A 107 31.58 -2.27 21.53
CA ALA A 107 32.57 -3.25 21.98
C ALA A 107 32.21 -4.69 21.54
N ALA A 108 30.94 -5.08 21.63
CA ALA A 108 30.50 -6.42 21.26
C ALA A 108 30.61 -6.65 19.75
N TYR A 109 30.19 -5.67 18.96
CA TYR A 109 30.17 -5.77 17.50
C TYR A 109 31.56 -5.65 16.88
N PHE A 110 32.39 -4.69 17.31
CA PHE A 110 33.63 -4.33 16.60
C PHE A 110 34.92 -4.88 17.22
N GLN A 111 34.87 -5.57 18.37
CA GLN A 111 36.07 -6.15 19.03
C GLN A 111 36.92 -7.06 18.13
N HIS A 112 36.30 -7.65 17.11
CA HIS A 112 36.98 -8.53 16.16
C HIS A 112 37.81 -7.76 15.12
N LEU A 113 37.56 -6.45 14.94
CA LEU A 113 38.27 -5.55 14.03
C LEU A 113 39.24 -4.63 14.77
N ILE A 114 38.78 -3.98 15.85
CA ILE A 114 39.54 -2.97 16.58
C ILE A 114 39.44 -3.19 18.10
N ARG A 115 40.53 -2.99 18.82
CA ARG A 115 40.61 -3.13 20.30
C ARG A 115 40.71 -1.77 20.98
N ARG A 116 40.44 -1.74 22.29
CA ARG A 116 40.42 -0.50 23.11
C ARG A 116 39.49 0.55 22.48
N ILE A 117 38.30 0.09 22.08
CA ILE A 117 37.29 0.88 21.38
C ILE A 117 36.88 2.07 22.23
N ARG A 118 36.93 3.25 21.64
CA ARG A 118 36.32 4.48 22.14
C ARG A 118 35.43 5.05 21.05
N LEU A 119 34.19 5.33 21.39
CA LEU A 119 33.27 6.05 20.52
C LEU A 119 33.73 7.50 20.42
N ILE A 120 33.79 8.02 19.19
CA ILE A 120 34.02 9.45 18.94
C ILE A 120 32.65 10.14 18.91
N PRO A 121 32.37 11.07 19.85
CA PRO A 121 31.17 11.88 19.83
C PRO A 121 31.04 12.72 18.53
N ARG A 122 29.82 13.12 18.19
CA ARG A 122 29.56 13.87 16.94
C ARG A 122 30.25 15.26 16.96
N ASP A 123 30.31 15.90 18.11
CA ASP A 123 31.01 17.16 18.34
C ASP A 123 32.53 17.01 18.21
N GLU A 124 33.13 15.92 18.71
CA GLU A 124 34.57 15.67 18.50
C GLU A 124 34.90 15.38 17.03
N LEU A 125 34.00 14.69 16.31
CA LEU A 125 34.15 14.47 14.87
C LEU A 125 34.03 15.78 14.07
N GLU A 126 33.10 16.66 14.45
CA GLU A 126 32.94 17.97 13.81
C GLU A 126 34.19 18.82 13.99
N VAL A 127 34.72 18.93 15.21
CA VAL A 127 35.98 19.66 15.45
C VAL A 127 37.13 19.10 14.61
N LEU A 128 37.26 17.77 14.53
CA LEU A 128 38.31 17.13 13.72
C LEU A 128 38.14 17.41 12.22
N ALA A 129 36.91 17.46 11.74
CA ALA A 129 36.61 17.71 10.35
C ALA A 129 36.80 19.19 9.99
N ASP A 130 36.38 20.12 10.86
CA ASP A 130 36.59 21.57 10.76
C ASP A 130 38.08 21.91 10.72
N ASP A 131 38.88 21.32 11.62
CA ASP A 131 40.34 21.49 11.63
C ASP A 131 40.96 21.03 10.29
N ALA A 132 40.47 19.93 9.73
CA ALA A 132 40.95 19.41 8.45
C ALA A 132 40.53 20.29 7.26
N GLU A 133 39.34 20.89 7.28
CA GLU A 133 38.90 21.87 6.29
C GLU A 133 39.75 23.14 6.35
N GLN A 134 39.97 23.70 7.54
CA GLN A 134 40.82 24.88 7.74
C GLN A 134 42.26 24.67 7.25
N GLN A 135 42.76 23.43 7.38
CA GLN A 135 44.09 23.04 6.91
C GLN A 135 44.11 22.66 5.41
N GLY A 136 42.98 22.79 4.70
CA GLY A 136 42.85 22.49 3.28
C GLY A 136 42.95 20.99 2.95
N ARG A 137 42.85 20.10 3.94
CA ARG A 137 42.86 18.65 3.73
C ARG A 137 41.51 18.14 3.27
N LEU A 138 40.43 18.82 3.64
CA LEU A 138 39.06 18.57 3.20
C LEU A 138 38.49 19.83 2.53
N THR A 139 37.57 19.63 1.60
CA THR A 139 36.68 20.69 1.10
C THR A 139 35.44 20.82 2.00
N SER A 140 34.69 21.92 1.89
CA SER A 140 33.44 22.11 2.64
C SER A 140 32.39 21.02 2.37
N GLU A 141 32.35 20.46 1.16
CA GLU A 141 31.44 19.36 0.82
C GLU A 141 31.90 18.04 1.47
N GLU A 142 33.19 17.77 1.47
CA GLU A 142 33.78 16.60 2.14
C GLU A 142 33.65 16.70 3.66
N HIS A 143 33.83 17.88 4.23
CA HIS A 143 33.54 18.17 5.64
C HIS A 143 32.11 17.77 5.98
N ALA A 144 31.14 18.35 5.26
CA ALA A 144 29.72 18.07 5.46
C ALA A 144 29.36 16.59 5.26
N ASP A 145 30.10 15.86 4.44
CA ASP A 145 29.88 14.42 4.27
C ASP A 145 30.49 13.55 5.36
N LEU A 146 31.67 13.92 5.88
CA LEU A 146 32.33 13.19 6.96
C LEU A 146 31.54 13.27 8.28
N VAL A 147 31.06 14.46 8.65
CA VAL A 147 30.30 14.66 9.91
C VAL A 147 28.96 13.92 9.95
N ARG A 148 28.46 13.51 8.77
CA ARG A 148 27.25 12.67 8.63
C ARG A 148 27.50 11.18 8.84
N ALA A 149 28.73 10.75 9.12
CA ALA A 149 28.99 9.36 9.50
C ALA A 149 28.11 8.94 10.69
N ASP A 150 27.58 7.71 10.63
CA ASP A 150 26.66 7.22 11.66
C ASP A 150 27.42 6.82 12.93
N LEU A 151 28.59 6.19 12.73
CA LEU A 151 29.44 5.71 13.80
C LEU A 151 30.91 5.92 13.47
N VAL A 152 31.63 6.57 14.38
CA VAL A 152 33.09 6.67 14.34
C VAL A 152 33.69 6.15 15.65
N LEU A 153 34.63 5.22 15.53
CA LEU A 153 35.33 4.62 16.66
C LEU A 153 36.83 4.91 16.52
N ARG A 154 37.52 5.07 17.64
CA ARG A 154 38.98 5.09 17.73
C ARG A 154 39.46 3.92 18.58
N GLY A 155 40.57 3.33 18.19
CA GLY A 155 41.17 2.24 18.93
C GLY A 155 42.49 1.80 18.33
N ARG A 156 42.80 0.51 18.46
CA ARG A 156 44.01 -0.11 17.90
C ARG A 156 43.62 -1.29 17.03
N LEU A 157 44.22 -1.38 15.84
CA LEU A 157 43.94 -2.48 14.93
C LEU A 157 44.26 -3.81 15.59
N ARG A 158 43.40 -4.82 15.36
CA ARG A 158 43.57 -6.13 16.01
C ARG A 158 44.78 -6.90 15.48
N ASP A 159 45.08 -6.75 14.20
CA ASP A 159 46.25 -7.33 13.53
C ASP A 159 47.55 -6.54 13.82
N ARG A 160 47.44 -5.25 14.15
CA ARG A 160 48.57 -4.38 14.53
C ARG A 160 48.29 -3.65 15.85
N PRO A 161 48.52 -4.29 17.01
CA PRO A 161 48.07 -3.77 18.31
C PRO A 161 48.72 -2.46 18.77
N THR A 162 49.81 -2.03 18.14
CA THR A 162 50.46 -0.74 18.42
C THR A 162 50.01 0.38 17.48
N ALA A 163 49.33 0.06 16.38
CA ALA A 163 48.82 1.03 15.43
C ALA A 163 47.47 1.57 15.92
N GLU A 164 47.43 2.85 16.27
CA GLU A 164 46.16 3.54 16.46
C GLU A 164 45.45 3.67 15.11
N ALA A 165 44.13 3.50 15.13
CA ALA A 165 43.30 3.60 13.95
C ALA A 165 41.90 4.09 14.32
N TYR A 166 41.20 4.60 13.30
CA TYR A 166 39.77 4.80 13.37
C TYR A 166 39.03 3.67 12.67
N LEU A 167 37.74 3.55 12.98
CA LEU A 167 36.78 2.79 12.21
C LEU A 167 35.57 3.70 11.96
N VAL A 168 35.15 3.80 10.70
CA VAL A 168 33.92 4.48 10.29
C VAL A 168 32.92 3.41 9.86
N ALA A 169 31.70 3.51 10.36
CA ALA A 169 30.63 2.63 9.95
C ALA A 169 29.37 3.38 9.52
N GLU A 170 28.77 2.88 8.45
CA GLU A 170 27.40 3.21 8.03
C GLU A 170 26.45 2.16 8.59
N VAL A 171 25.30 2.57 9.09
CA VAL A 171 24.30 1.69 9.71
C VAL A 171 23.01 1.74 8.89
N SER A 172 22.53 0.58 8.46
CA SER A 172 21.28 0.45 7.72
C SER A 172 20.53 -0.81 8.14
N SER A 173 19.19 -0.79 8.10
CA SER A 173 18.41 -2.02 8.33
C SER A 173 18.74 -3.09 7.28
N VAL A 174 18.92 -2.67 6.03
CA VAL A 174 19.32 -3.53 4.90
C VAL A 174 20.49 -2.85 4.21
N VAL A 175 21.68 -3.45 4.32
CA VAL A 175 22.89 -2.89 3.72
C VAL A 175 22.87 -3.07 2.20
N ASP A 176 22.90 -1.95 1.49
CA ASP A 176 22.98 -1.88 0.02
C ASP A 176 24.36 -1.38 -0.47
N SER A 177 24.54 -1.36 -1.80
CA SER A 177 25.80 -0.92 -2.42
C SER A 177 26.15 0.53 -2.07
N ARG A 178 25.15 1.40 -1.86
CA ARG A 178 25.36 2.81 -1.52
C ARG A 178 25.90 2.94 -0.10
N ASP A 179 25.44 2.13 0.83
CA ASP A 179 25.98 2.10 2.21
C ASP A 179 27.48 1.75 2.21
N VAL A 180 27.87 0.79 1.37
CA VAL A 180 29.28 0.40 1.20
C VAL A 180 30.11 1.54 0.61
N GLU A 181 29.62 2.20 -0.44
CA GLU A 181 30.29 3.34 -1.07
C GLU A 181 30.41 4.53 -0.11
N ARG A 182 29.36 4.83 0.67
CA ARG A 182 29.40 5.89 1.69
C ARG A 182 30.45 5.59 2.75
N SER A 183 30.47 4.35 3.26
CA SER A 183 31.45 3.92 4.26
C SER A 183 32.89 4.03 3.75
N ALA A 184 33.17 3.51 2.55
CA ALA A 184 34.49 3.58 1.94
C ALA A 184 34.94 5.03 1.72
N ARG A 185 34.06 5.87 1.18
CA ARG A 185 34.36 7.28 0.93
C ARG A 185 34.63 8.03 2.24
N ARG A 186 33.77 7.89 3.25
CA ARG A 186 33.93 8.56 4.56
C ARG A 186 35.16 8.07 5.32
N ALA A 187 35.53 6.80 5.19
CA ALA A 187 36.78 6.29 5.74
C ALA A 187 38.01 6.99 5.13
N ALA A 188 38.02 7.19 3.81
CA ALA A 188 39.10 7.92 3.13
C ALA A 188 39.16 9.40 3.53
N LEU A 189 38.01 10.04 3.75
CA LEU A 189 37.94 11.42 4.26
C LEU A 189 38.49 11.50 5.69
N LEU A 190 38.09 10.58 6.57
CA LEU A 190 38.58 10.56 7.94
C LEU A 190 40.08 10.27 8.01
N GLU A 191 40.60 9.41 7.13
CA GLU A 191 42.04 9.11 7.06
C GLU A 191 42.84 10.36 6.72
N ARG A 192 42.38 11.16 5.75
CA ARG A 192 42.96 12.46 5.39
C ARG A 192 42.87 13.47 6.54
N ALA A 193 41.74 13.51 7.24
CA ALA A 193 41.50 14.44 8.33
C ALA A 193 42.38 14.12 9.55
N ALA A 194 42.35 12.87 10.00
CA ALA A 194 43.02 12.41 11.23
C ALA A 194 44.50 12.04 11.01
N ASN A 195 44.94 11.83 9.76
CA ASN A 195 46.25 11.30 9.42
C ASN A 195 46.59 10.00 10.17
N LEU A 196 45.58 9.14 10.34
CA LEU A 196 45.65 7.85 10.99
C LEU A 196 44.90 6.81 10.13
N PRO A 197 45.33 5.54 10.13
CA PRO A 197 44.64 4.49 9.38
C PRO A 197 43.17 4.40 9.76
N VAL A 198 42.30 4.19 8.76
CA VAL A 198 40.86 4.06 8.98
C VAL A 198 40.32 2.78 8.37
N LEU A 199 39.57 2.01 9.16
CA LEU A 199 38.77 0.89 8.69
C LEU A 199 37.38 1.35 8.30
N ALA A 200 36.93 0.97 7.10
CA ALA A 200 35.55 1.14 6.68
C ALA A 200 34.71 -0.09 7.06
N ALA A 201 33.51 0.13 7.59
CA ALA A 201 32.57 -0.93 7.92
C ALA A 201 31.13 -0.56 7.51
N VAL A 202 30.31 -1.58 7.27
CA VAL A 202 28.86 -1.43 7.08
C VAL A 202 28.15 -2.31 8.08
N CYS A 203 27.10 -1.78 8.68
CA CYS A 203 26.41 -2.38 9.81
C CYS A 203 24.94 -2.52 9.48
N GLY A 204 24.34 -3.66 9.82
CA GLY A 204 22.92 -3.84 9.60
C GLY A 204 22.34 -5.13 10.14
N ALA A 205 21.06 -5.35 9.86
CA ALA A 205 20.40 -6.61 10.15
C ALA A 205 20.60 -7.64 9.03
N THR A 206 20.68 -7.14 7.79
CA THR A 206 20.94 -7.95 6.60
C THR A 206 21.81 -7.18 5.61
N ILE A 207 22.44 -7.89 4.69
CA ILE A 207 23.22 -7.31 3.59
C ILE A 207 22.79 -7.95 2.26
N SER A 208 22.62 -7.12 1.23
CA SER A 208 22.33 -7.62 -0.12
C SER A 208 23.55 -8.31 -0.73
N ALA A 209 23.34 -9.29 -1.61
CA ALA A 209 24.45 -10.01 -2.26
C ALA A 209 25.35 -9.08 -3.09
N GLU A 210 24.77 -8.06 -3.72
CA GLU A 210 25.52 -7.04 -4.46
C GLU A 210 26.42 -6.22 -3.52
N ALA A 211 25.88 -5.76 -2.39
CA ALA A 211 26.63 -5.00 -1.40
C ALA A 211 27.74 -5.83 -0.76
N ASP A 212 27.51 -7.10 -0.46
CA ASP A 212 28.54 -7.98 0.10
C ASP A 212 29.70 -8.19 -0.88
N ALA A 213 29.39 -8.45 -2.16
CA ALA A 213 30.41 -8.54 -3.20
C ALA A 213 31.19 -7.23 -3.38
N LEU A 214 30.50 -6.08 -3.34
CA LEU A 214 31.13 -4.77 -3.40
C LEU A 214 32.04 -4.54 -2.19
N ALA A 215 31.56 -4.83 -0.98
CA ALA A 215 32.29 -4.64 0.27
C ALA A 215 33.61 -5.43 0.26
N GLN A 216 33.58 -6.67 -0.21
CA GLN A 216 34.78 -7.50 -0.39
C GLN A 216 35.77 -6.86 -1.39
N ARG A 217 35.27 -6.32 -2.50
CA ARG A 217 36.10 -5.70 -3.55
C ARG A 217 36.76 -4.40 -3.08
N VAL A 218 36.07 -3.58 -2.30
CA VAL A 218 36.57 -2.28 -1.81
C VAL A 218 37.18 -2.32 -0.40
N GLY A 219 37.18 -3.49 0.25
CA GLY A 219 37.80 -3.67 1.57
C GLY A 219 36.96 -3.17 2.75
N VAL A 220 35.67 -2.92 2.55
CA VAL A 220 34.73 -2.54 3.62
C VAL A 220 34.31 -3.78 4.39
N ARG A 221 34.24 -3.70 5.73
CA ARG A 221 33.92 -4.85 6.60
C ARG A 221 32.41 -4.89 6.93
N PRO A 222 31.68 -5.93 6.49
CA PRO A 222 30.31 -6.13 6.94
C PRO A 222 30.28 -6.59 8.41
N VAL A 223 29.45 -5.94 9.22
CA VAL A 223 29.16 -6.32 10.61
C VAL A 223 27.66 -6.46 10.73
N ILE A 224 27.15 -7.68 10.61
CA ILE A 224 25.71 -7.94 10.56
C ILE A 224 25.25 -8.52 11.90
N ALA A 225 24.37 -7.80 12.57
CA ALA A 225 23.70 -8.25 13.78
C ALA A 225 22.39 -8.92 13.35
N ALA A 226 22.33 -10.26 13.38
CA ALA A 226 21.07 -10.97 13.16
C ALA A 226 20.01 -10.38 14.10
N ASP A 227 18.89 -9.94 13.53
CA ASP A 227 17.82 -9.34 14.32
C ASP A 227 17.25 -10.43 15.25
N GLU A 228 17.20 -10.17 16.56
CA GLU A 228 16.49 -11.05 17.50
C GLU A 228 14.97 -11.01 17.28
N ALA A 229 14.48 -10.14 16.39
CA ALA A 229 13.07 -9.95 16.06
C ALA A 229 12.44 -11.10 15.23
N ASP A 230 13.24 -12.06 14.74
CA ASP A 230 12.76 -13.29 14.07
C ASP A 230 12.72 -14.52 15.00
N ARG A 231 12.74 -14.32 16.34
CA ARG A 231 12.47 -15.37 17.34
C ARG A 231 11.09 -15.25 17.95
#